data_AF-A0A1Y5DMK9-F1
#
_entry.id   AF-A0A1Y5DMK9-F1
#
_cell.length_a   1.000
_cell.length_b   1.000
_cell.length_c   1.000
_cell.angle_alpha   90.00
_cell.angle_beta   90.00
_cell.angle_gamma   90.00
#
_symmetry.space_group_name_H-M   'P 1'
#
loop_
_entity.id
_entity.type
_entity.pdbx_description
1 polymer ?
#
loop_
_entity_poly.entity_id
_entity_poly.type
_entity_poly.pdbx_seq_one_letter_code
_entity_poly.pdbx_strand_id
1 'polypeptide(L)'
;MIVGFYLCLFSLFIMALSFNVVKQRRIYRIAFGDGSYKPLVWARASHFNALENIPIALLLLALLEINHSPTWFIHVLAIALFI
;
A
#
# COMPACT_ATOMS: atom_id res chain seq x y z
N MET A 1 -2.15 -18.99 7.78
CA MET A 1 -2.48 -17.88 6.86
C MET A 1 -1.33 -16.89 6.84
N ILE A 2 -0.32 -17.17 6.03
CA ILE A 2 0.83 -16.30 5.78
C ILE A 2 0.36 -15.02 5.11
N VAL A 3 -0.57 -15.11 4.15
CA VAL A 3 -1.09 -13.94 3.46
C VAL A 3 -1.92 -13.05 4.39
N GLY A 4 -2.58 -13.63 5.40
CA GLY A 4 -3.24 -12.87 6.46
C GLY A 4 -2.31 -11.91 7.20
N PHE A 5 -1.08 -12.33 7.48
CA PHE A 5 -0.05 -11.45 8.06
C PHE A 5 0.31 -10.30 7.12
N TYR A 6 0.53 -10.60 5.83
CA TYR A 6 0.83 -9.57 4.83
C TYR A 6 -0.34 -8.60 4.63
N LEU A 7 -1.59 -9.07 4.66
CA LEU A 7 -2.77 -8.21 4.61
C LEU A 7 -2.77 -7.17 5.74
N CYS A 8 -2.50 -7.59 6.97
CA CYS A 8 -2.40 -6.66 8.10
C CYS A 8 -1.24 -5.67 7.90
N LEU A 9 -0.05 -6.18 7.54
CA LEU A 9 1.15 -5.36 7.38
C LEU A 9 0.99 -4.30 6.29
N PHE A 10 0.51 -4.69 5.11
CA PHE A 10 0.31 -3.78 3.99
C PHE A 10 -0.86 -2.82 4.21
N SER A 11 -1.90 -3.22 4.95
CA SER A 11 -2.98 -2.32 5.36
C SER A 11 -2.45 -1.21 6.27
N LEU A 12 -1.57 -1.54 7.22
CA LEU A 12 -0.89 -0.53 8.06
C LEU A 12 0.01 0.39 7.22
N PHE A 13 0.70 -0.16 6.22
CA PHE A 13 1.52 0.62 5.30
C PHE A 13 0.68 1.62 4.47
N ILE A 14 -0.43 1.18 3.89
CA ILE A 14 -1.38 2.06 3.18
C ILE A 14 -1.91 3.15 4.14
N MET A 15 -2.23 2.79 5.38
CA MET A 15 -2.69 3.75 6.39
C MET A 15 -1.60 4.79 6.71
N ALA A 16 -0.34 4.38 6.81
CA ALA A 16 0.79 5.30 7.00
C ALA A 16 0.95 6.28 5.83
N LEU A 17 0.77 5.83 4.58
CA LEU A 17 0.75 6.71 3.40
C LEU A 17 -0.43 7.70 3.46
N SER A 18 -1.61 7.25 3.87
CA SER A 18 -2.78 8.11 4.09
C SER A 18 -2.51 9.20 5.14
N PHE A 19 -1.90 8.83 6.27
CA PHE A 19 -1.48 9.80 7.29
C PHE A 19 -0.47 10.82 6.74
N ASN A 20 0.46 10.39 5.87
CA ASN A 20 1.38 11.32 5.21
C ASN A 20 0.62 12.32 4.32
N VAL A 21 -0.38 11.88 3.55
CA VAL A 21 -1.25 12.78 2.76
C VAL A 21 -1.95 13.79 3.68
N VAL A 22 -2.56 13.34 4.78
CA VAL A 22 -3.25 14.22 5.73
C VAL A 22 -2.28 15.22 6.36
N LYS A 23 -1.07 14.78 6.73
CA LYS A 23 -0.02 15.64 7.27
C LYS A 23 0.36 16.74 6.27
N GLN A 24 0.62 16.39 5.01
CA GLN A 24 0.98 17.38 3.98
C GLN A 24 -0.16 18.38 3.72
N ARG A 25 -1.42 17.92 3.71
CA ARG A 25 -2.59 18.82 3.58
C ARG A 25 -2.67 19.84 4.72
N ARG A 26 -2.43 19.40 5.96
CA ARG A 26 -2.47 20.27 7.14
C ARG A 26 -1.34 21.28 7.14
N ILE A 27 -0.11 20.87 6.82
CA ILE A 27 1.06 21.76 6.77
C ILE A 27 0.84 22.89 5.76
N TYR A 28 0.34 22.55 4.56
CA TYR A 28 0.18 23.52 3.48
C TYR A 28 -1.23 24.15 3.40
N ARG A 29 -2.13 23.79 4.33
CA ARG A 29 -3.51 24.29 4.43
C ARG A 29 -4.32 24.14 3.14
N ILE A 30 -4.13 23.02 2.43
CA ILE A 30 -4.84 22.72 1.17
C ILE A 30 -6.07 21.86 1.48
N ALA A 31 -7.26 22.47 1.40
CA ALA A 31 -8.53 21.78 1.61
C ALA A 31 -8.88 20.83 0.45
N PHE A 32 -8.74 21.30 -0.80
CA PHE A 32 -9.12 20.55 -2.00
C PHE A 32 -8.01 20.57 -3.04
N GLY A 33 -7.95 19.53 -3.88
CA GLY A 33 -6.88 19.37 -4.87
C GLY A 33 -5.51 19.09 -4.24
N ASP A 34 -4.46 19.53 -4.93
CA ASP A 34 -3.05 19.39 -4.54
C ASP A 34 -2.33 20.73 -4.34
N GLY A 35 -3.00 21.85 -4.62
CA GLY A 35 -2.46 23.21 -4.44
C GLY A 35 -1.13 23.46 -5.15
N SER A 36 -0.80 22.68 -6.20
CA SER A 36 0.50 22.66 -6.87
C SER A 36 1.70 22.41 -5.93
N TYR A 37 1.45 21.90 -4.72
CA TYR A 37 2.48 21.63 -3.72
C TYR A 37 3.07 20.24 -3.94
N LYS A 38 4.29 20.18 -4.48
CA LYS A 38 4.95 18.92 -4.89
C LYS A 38 4.92 17.82 -3.82
N PRO A 39 5.19 18.08 -2.52
CA PRO A 39 5.14 17.02 -1.51
C PRO A 39 3.74 16.43 -1.31
N LEU A 40 2.67 17.23 -1.44
CA LEU A 40 1.30 16.71 -1.39
C LEU A 40 0.97 15.91 -2.66
N VAL A 41 1.41 16.36 -3.84
CA VAL A 41 1.27 15.61 -5.09
C VAL A 41 1.92 14.23 -4.98
N TRP A 42 3.18 14.17 -4.52
CA TRP A 42 3.91 12.91 -4.36
C TRP A 42 3.28 12.01 -3.30
N ALA A 43 2.91 12.56 -2.14
CA ALA A 43 2.25 11.77 -1.10
C ALA A 43 0.93 11.15 -1.59
N ARG A 44 0.14 11.92 -2.35
CA ARG A 44 -1.10 11.41 -2.96
C ARG A 44 -0.81 10.33 -4.01
N ALA A 45 0.17 10.56 -4.89
CA ALA A 45 0.54 9.59 -5.92
C ALA A 45 1.01 8.27 -5.32
N SER A 46 1.86 8.30 -4.28
CA SER A 46 2.31 7.09 -3.57
C SER A 46 1.15 6.36 -2.89
N HIS A 47 0.25 7.09 -2.22
CA HIS A 47 -0.92 6.48 -1.58
C HIS A 47 -1.86 5.83 -2.61
N PHE A 48 -2.10 6.51 -3.73
CA PHE A 48 -2.98 6.02 -4.79
C PHE A 48 -2.40 4.78 -5.48
N ASN A 49 -1.11 4.82 -5.85
CA ASN A 49 -0.40 3.66 -6.39
C ASN A 49 -0.47 2.45 -5.45
N ALA A 50 -0.30 2.67 -4.14
CA ALA A 50 -0.44 1.63 -3.14
C ALA A 50 -1.88 1.05 -3.10
N LEU A 51 -2.91 1.88 -3.18
CA LEU A 51 -4.31 1.43 -3.19
C LEU A 51 -4.70 0.67 -4.46
N GLU A 52 -4.08 0.97 -5.60
CA GLU A 52 -4.37 0.29 -6.86
C GLU A 52 -3.69 -1.09 -6.92
N ASN A 53 -2.43 -1.16 -6.51
CA ASN A 53 -1.60 -2.35 -6.74
C ASN A 53 -1.63 -3.35 -5.58
N ILE A 54 -1.53 -2.88 -4.33
CA ILE A 54 -1.33 -3.75 -3.17
C ILE A 54 -2.55 -4.65 -2.89
N PRO A 55 -3.81 -4.17 -2.91
CA PRO A 55 -4.97 -5.03 -2.68
C PRO A 55 -5.09 -6.15 -3.72
N ILE A 56 -4.84 -5.84 -5.00
CA ILE A 56 -4.88 -6.82 -6.08
C ILE A 56 -3.76 -7.85 -5.91
N ALA A 57 -2.53 -7.40 -5.60
CA ALA A 57 -1.41 -8.30 -5.36
C ALA A 57 -1.65 -9.24 -4.16
N LEU A 58 -2.20 -8.72 -3.06
CA LEU A 58 -2.53 -9.53 -1.88
C LEU A 58 -3.68 -10.51 -2.14
N LEU A 59 -4.66 -10.13 -2.96
CA LEU A 59 -5.70 -11.06 -3.42
C LEU A 59 -5.09 -12.23 -4.21
N LEU A 60 -4.17 -11.94 -5.14
CA LEU A 60 -3.47 -12.98 -5.92
C LEU A 60 -2.61 -13.87 -5.02
N LEU A 61 -1.92 -13.30 -4.02
CA LEU A 61 -1.17 -14.08 -3.03
C LEU A 61 -2.09 -14.98 -2.20
N ALA A 62 -3.27 -14.50 -1.81
CA ALA A 62 -4.25 -15.30 -1.07
C ALA A 62 -4.72 -16.50 -1.91
N LEU A 63 -4.93 -16.30 -3.21
CA LEU A 63 -5.24 -17.38 -4.14
C LEU A 63 -4.08 -18.39 -4.24
N LEU A 64 -2.83 -17.95 -4.26
CA LEU A 64 -1.67 -18.86 -4.24
C LEU A 64 -1.62 -19.69 -2.95
N GLU A 65 -1.91 -19.08 -1.79
CA GLU A 65 -1.98 -19.78 -0.50
C GLU A 65 -3.10 -20.83 -0.50
N ILE A 66 -4.29 -20.50 -1.01
CA ILE A 66 -5.43 -21.42 -1.12
C ILE A 66 -5.12 -22.59 -2.09
N ASN A 67 -4.34 -22.33 -3.14
CA ASN A 67 -3.89 -23.36 -4.08
C ASN A 67 -2.67 -24.16 -3.59
N HIS A 68 -2.33 -24.10 -2.29
CA HIS A 68 -1.24 -24.85 -1.67
C HIS A 68 0.15 -24.58 -2.31
N SER A 69 0.37 -23.36 -2.80
CA SER A 69 1.69 -22.97 -3.32
C SER A 69 2.77 -23.05 -2.23
N PRO A 70 4.05 -23.31 -2.61
CA PRO A 70 5.14 -23.37 -1.63
C PRO A 70 5.25 -22.09 -0.80
N THR A 71 5.35 -22.23 0.51
CA THR A 71 5.42 -21.10 1.46
C THR A 71 6.53 -20.10 1.15
N TRP A 72 7.72 -20.59 0.77
CA TRP A 72 8.85 -19.73 0.43
C TRP A 72 8.54 -18.82 -0.77
N PHE A 73 7.79 -19.31 -1.74
CA PHE A 73 7.43 -18.57 -2.95
C PHE A 73 6.48 -17.40 -2.61
N ILE A 74 5.52 -17.65 -1.72
CA ILE A 74 4.61 -16.60 -1.21
C ILE A 74 5.40 -15.51 -0.50
N HIS A 75 6.38 -15.85 0.33
CA HIS A 75 7.23 -14.86 1.01
C HIS A 75 8.05 -14.03 0.02
N VAL A 76 8.67 -14.66 -0.98
CA VAL A 76 9.45 -13.96 -2.01
C VAL A 76 8.60 -12.94 -2.76
N LEU A 77 7.41 -13.34 -3.20
CA LEU A 77 6.49 -12.44 -3.91
C LEU A 77 5.97 -11.31 -3.00
N ALA A 78 5.65 -11.61 -1.74
CA ALA A 78 5.19 -10.61 -0.78
C ALA A 78 6.28 -9.60 -0.42
N ILE A 79 7.54 -10.02 -0.34
CA ILE A 79 8.69 -9.12 -0.15
C ILE A 79 8.96 -8.31 -1.40
N ALA A 80 8.84 -8.89 -2.61
CA ALA A 80 8.99 -8.17 -3.85
C ALA A 80 7.98 -7.01 -3.98
N LEU A 81 6.78 -7.14 -3.39
CA LEU A 81 5.77 -6.07 -3.37
C LEU A 81 6.18 -4.86 -2.50
N PHE A 82 7.16 -5.00 -1.61
CA PHE A 82 7.70 -3.90 -0.80
C PHE A 82 8.75 -3.05 -1.53
N ILE A 83 9.35 -3.57 -2.60
CA ILE A 83 10.45 -2.97 -3.36
C ILE A 83 9.86 -2.12 -4.50
#